data_AF-A0A4Q5QF67-F1
#
_entry.id   AF-A0A4Q5QF67-F1
#
_cell.length_a   1.000
_cell.length_b   1.000
_cell.length_c   1.000
_cell.angle_alpha   90.00
_cell.angle_beta   90.00
_cell.angle_gamma   90.00
#
_symmetry.space_group_name_H-M   'P 1'
#
loop_
_entity.id
_entity.type
_entity.pdbx_description
1 polymer ?
#
loop_
_entity_poly.entity_id
_entity_poly.type
_entity_poly.pdbx_seq_one_letter_code
_entity_poly.pdbx_strand_id
1 'polypeptide(L)'
;MTQLLRTSKITVDHIKAHTGFKDEDSRMNDLADASAKGTHDTACGLPPLTGWMRDYVVWTRSRGYIPDNWTSAFRQDLVSIQIDNETQAVQRALRDPKEPTTGEPTNYFYTKAPSGITGKIQLMTRINQFPTRMRQHRNGTIDSPECDLCGAPQQDERHIFIDCPKYQHMREEAIRKSMRIRKPHKDEKENPIPPEAIQRYYQETIYGSDDWDAKPWLLRFNTAGGAEGETVRAVYVRFTPSTGATSVRTLPGLTDQDTYADSQALLVSADQEFALLDSRVSRADRKAGRLTLYPLDDDTTLSLDVRGWSKAADLETVGAAFDPAEPQLLRVVDSRKRVWKVDVADRGPRRDVHLPDPLAGDDDVRPVERRGGVIRVVDGTATEGEPALPCGFAGGFTLTDGAAWLFCADTPKITAYRLAPGADAWEKVGAESKAVVPRTAEDLPVVLPPVGTE
;
A
#
# COMPACT_ATOMS: atom_id res chain seq x y z
N MET A 1 66.16 18.68 15.67
CA MET A 1 65.06 17.73 15.46
C MET A 1 63.75 18.44 15.83
N THR A 2 63.43 19.50 15.09
CA THR A 2 62.46 20.53 15.49
C THR A 2 61.76 21.08 14.25
N GLN A 3 60.93 20.27 13.61
CA GLN A 3 60.04 20.76 12.56
C GLN A 3 59.01 19.68 12.21
N LEU A 4 57.76 19.90 12.62
CA LEU A 4 56.49 19.41 12.03
C LEU A 4 55.38 19.31 13.10
N LEU A 5 55.07 20.44 13.73
CA LEU A 5 53.73 20.68 14.26
C LEU A 5 53.27 22.03 13.69
N ARG A 6 53.05 22.06 12.38
CA ARG A 6 52.23 23.12 11.78
C ARG A 6 50.82 22.87 12.29
N THR A 7 50.32 23.82 13.06
CA THR A 7 48.93 23.97 13.45
C THR A 7 48.08 24.09 12.19
N SER A 8 47.54 22.97 11.71
CA SER A 8 46.43 22.99 10.76
C SER A 8 45.27 23.68 11.44
N LYS A 9 44.95 24.91 11.00
CA LYS A 9 43.75 25.62 11.43
C LYS A 9 42.57 24.83 10.87
N ILE A 10 41.88 24.08 11.72
CA ILE A 10 40.64 23.41 11.34
C ILE A 10 39.56 24.49 11.31
N THR A 11 39.15 24.88 10.12
CA THR A 11 37.98 25.73 9.91
C THR A 11 36.76 24.82 9.86
N VAL A 12 35.86 24.95 10.83
CA VAL A 12 34.57 24.27 10.80
C VAL A 12 33.57 25.28 10.25
N ASP A 13 33.23 25.18 8.97
CA ASP A 13 32.13 25.95 8.41
C ASP A 13 30.81 25.27 8.79
N HIS A 14 29.96 26.03 9.45
CA HIS A 14 28.62 25.58 9.83
C HIS A 14 27.77 25.55 8.56
N ILE A 15 27.40 24.35 8.09
CA ILE A 15 26.42 24.20 7.02
C ILE A 15 25.11 24.81 7.53
N LYS A 16 24.59 25.81 6.81
CA LYS A 16 23.36 26.51 7.23
C LYS A 16 22.16 25.61 6.97
N ALA A 17 21.35 25.38 7.99
CA ALA A 17 20.12 24.60 7.86
C ALA A 17 19.00 25.44 7.21
N HIS A 18 18.33 24.87 6.22
CA HIS A 18 17.03 25.28 5.65
C HIS A 18 16.81 26.79 5.46
N THR A 19 17.76 27.49 4.85
CA THR A 19 17.65 28.95 4.66
C THR A 19 16.93 29.37 3.36
N GLY A 20 16.37 28.42 2.59
CA GLY A 20 15.71 28.72 1.30
C GLY A 20 16.66 29.26 0.21
N PHE A 21 17.97 29.27 0.47
CA PHE A 21 18.98 29.65 -0.50
C PHE A 21 19.20 28.52 -1.52
N LYS A 22 19.58 28.89 -2.74
CA LYS A 22 19.80 27.95 -3.86
C LYS A 22 21.28 27.72 -4.17
N ASP A 23 22.16 28.06 -3.24
CA ASP A 23 23.59 27.78 -3.38
C ASP A 23 23.88 26.27 -3.29
N GLU A 24 25.09 25.90 -3.70
CA GLU A 24 25.49 24.50 -3.83
C GLU A 24 25.52 23.79 -2.47
N ASP A 25 25.95 24.48 -1.41
CA ASP A 25 25.96 23.95 -0.05
C ASP A 25 24.55 23.70 0.49
N SER A 26 23.60 24.61 0.24
CA SER A 26 22.18 24.41 0.59
C SER A 26 21.59 23.22 -0.18
N ARG A 27 21.90 23.06 -1.47
CA ARG A 27 21.45 21.90 -2.26
C ARG A 27 22.05 20.58 -1.76
N MET A 28 23.31 20.58 -1.34
CA MET A 28 23.96 19.40 -0.78
C MET A 28 23.39 19.03 0.59
N ASN A 29 23.05 20.02 1.43
CA ASN A 29 22.35 19.79 2.69
C ASN A 29 20.93 19.24 2.44
N ASP A 30 20.17 19.83 1.51
CA ASP A 30 18.84 19.33 1.13
C ASP A 30 18.90 17.89 0.61
N LEU A 31 19.95 17.53 -0.15
CA LEU A 31 20.18 16.16 -0.60
C LEU A 31 20.57 15.22 0.56
N ALA A 32 21.38 15.69 1.51
CA ALA A 32 21.75 14.94 2.70
C ALA A 32 20.54 14.69 3.61
N ASP A 33 19.69 15.70 3.82
CA ASP A 33 18.44 15.59 4.57
C ASP A 33 17.43 14.70 3.84
N ALA A 34 17.31 14.81 2.51
CA ALA A 34 16.49 13.91 1.72
C ALA A 34 16.98 12.45 1.79
N SER A 35 18.30 12.24 1.82
CA SER A 35 18.93 10.92 1.98
C SER A 35 18.73 10.36 3.39
N ALA A 36 18.95 11.19 4.42
CA ALA A 36 18.67 10.83 5.82
C ALA A 36 17.19 10.50 6.01
N LYS A 37 16.28 11.31 5.47
CA LYS A 37 14.83 11.06 5.41
C LYS A 37 14.52 9.71 4.77
N GLY A 38 15.10 9.43 3.59
CA GLY A 38 14.95 8.13 2.92
C GLY A 38 15.52 6.94 3.72
N THR A 39 16.48 7.19 4.61
CA THR A 39 17.04 6.16 5.50
C THR A 39 16.15 5.94 6.74
N HIS A 40 15.50 6.98 7.26
CA HIS A 40 14.51 6.89 8.33
C HIS A 40 13.21 6.20 7.90
N ASP A 41 12.84 6.29 6.61
CA ASP A 41 11.71 5.58 5.99
C ASP A 41 11.92 4.05 5.83
N THR A 42 13.09 3.51 6.17
CA THR A 42 13.35 2.04 6.08
C THR A 42 12.90 1.23 7.28
N ALA A 43 12.24 1.85 8.27
CA ALA A 43 11.48 1.08 9.25
C ALA A 43 10.36 0.35 8.50
N CYS A 44 10.47 -0.98 8.38
CA CYS A 44 9.43 -1.87 7.86
C CYS A 44 8.08 -1.53 8.52
N GLY A 45 7.32 -0.63 7.92
CA GLY A 45 5.93 -0.42 8.24
C GLY A 45 5.20 -1.65 7.76
N LEU A 46 4.55 -2.36 8.68
CA LEU A 46 3.44 -3.19 8.25
C LEU A 46 2.38 -2.18 7.78
N PRO A 47 1.98 -2.14 6.49
CA PRO A 47 0.68 -1.61 6.18
C PRO A 47 -0.32 -2.46 6.98
N PRO A 48 -1.42 -1.84 7.38
CA PRO A 48 -2.40 -2.54 8.19
C PRO A 48 -2.91 -3.79 7.47
N LEU A 49 -2.66 -4.96 8.07
CA LEU A 49 -3.20 -6.23 7.54
C LEU A 49 -4.70 -6.39 7.84
N THR A 50 -5.40 -5.29 8.06
CA THR A 50 -6.80 -5.25 8.45
C THR A 50 -7.46 -4.18 7.61
N GLY A 51 -8.30 -4.62 6.69
CA GLY A 51 -8.99 -3.76 5.76
C GLY A 51 -8.94 -4.30 4.34
N TRP A 52 -7.75 -4.47 3.77
CA TRP A 52 -7.62 -4.50 2.29
C TRP A 52 -6.41 -5.28 1.77
N MET A 53 -6.07 -6.43 2.36
CA MET A 53 -4.93 -7.23 1.88
C MET A 53 -5.41 -8.58 1.39
N ARG A 54 -5.10 -8.93 0.14
CA ARG A 54 -5.32 -10.28 -0.43
C ARG A 54 -4.80 -11.36 0.52
N ASP A 55 -5.25 -12.61 0.32
CA ASP A 55 -4.79 -13.78 1.08
C ASP A 55 -3.25 -13.90 1.13
N TYR A 56 -2.56 -13.23 0.22
CA TYR A 56 -1.13 -12.91 0.30
C TYR A 56 -0.83 -11.44 -0.02
N VAL A 57 0.15 -10.88 0.66
CA VAL A 57 0.74 -9.59 0.29
C VAL A 57 2.24 -9.72 0.11
N VAL A 58 2.74 -9.12 -0.98
CA VAL A 58 4.17 -9.07 -1.27
C VAL A 58 4.86 -8.26 -0.19
N TRP A 59 5.87 -8.85 0.44
CA TRP A 59 6.70 -8.21 1.44
C TRP A 59 8.13 -8.02 0.92
N THR A 60 8.73 -6.85 1.15
CA THR A 60 10.15 -6.61 0.89
C THR A 60 10.87 -6.08 2.11
N ARG A 61 12.18 -6.34 2.16
CA ARG A 61 13.05 -5.93 3.28
C ARG A 61 13.08 -4.41 3.49
N SER A 62 12.95 -3.62 2.43
CA SER A 62 13.07 -2.15 2.48
C SER A 62 11.73 -1.45 2.72
N ARG A 63 10.61 -2.06 2.34
CA ARG A 63 9.29 -1.39 2.34
C ARG A 63 8.23 -2.06 3.21
N GLY A 64 8.52 -3.21 3.80
CA GLY A 64 7.51 -3.97 4.52
C GLY A 64 6.54 -4.67 3.56
N TYR A 65 5.30 -4.89 3.99
CA TYR A 65 4.26 -5.45 3.12
C TYR A 65 3.82 -4.36 2.15
N ILE A 66 3.46 -4.72 0.92
CA ILE A 66 3.15 -3.76 -0.14
C ILE A 66 1.67 -3.89 -0.52
N PRO A 67 0.82 -2.90 -0.17
CA PRO A 67 -0.62 -2.97 -0.40
C PRO A 67 -0.95 -2.87 -1.89
N ASP A 68 -1.67 -3.85 -2.46
CA ASP A 68 -2.38 -3.97 -3.76
C ASP A 68 -1.83 -3.29 -5.05
N ASN A 69 -0.69 -2.63 -4.96
CA ASN A 69 0.07 -2.00 -6.03
C ASN A 69 1.46 -2.66 -6.13
N TRP A 70 1.63 -3.85 -5.56
CA TRP A 70 2.92 -4.51 -5.43
C TRP A 70 3.65 -4.57 -6.76
N THR A 71 2.96 -4.78 -7.89
CA THR A 71 3.59 -4.78 -9.21
C THR A 71 4.22 -3.42 -9.56
N SER A 72 3.58 -2.31 -9.18
CA SER A 72 4.11 -0.96 -9.34
C SER A 72 5.27 -0.68 -8.39
N ALA A 73 5.13 -1.06 -7.12
CA ALA A 73 6.19 -0.91 -6.13
C ALA A 73 7.42 -1.77 -6.46
N PHE A 74 7.22 -3.04 -6.84
CA PHE A 74 8.28 -3.96 -7.27
C PHE A 74 8.91 -3.51 -8.58
N ARG A 75 8.12 -2.94 -9.51
CA ARG A 75 8.68 -2.30 -10.72
C ARG A 75 9.54 -1.10 -10.34
N GLN A 76 9.12 -0.26 -9.39
CA GLN A 76 9.92 0.86 -8.90
C GLN A 76 11.17 0.37 -8.14
N ASP A 77 11.08 -0.70 -7.35
CA ASP A 77 12.20 -1.28 -6.61
C ASP A 77 13.19 -1.97 -7.53
N LEU A 78 12.73 -2.76 -8.50
CA LEU A 78 13.59 -3.36 -9.50
C LEU A 78 14.27 -2.29 -10.35
N VAL A 79 13.56 -1.21 -10.68
CA VAL A 79 14.15 -0.06 -11.37
C VAL A 79 15.18 0.63 -10.46
N SER A 80 14.89 0.86 -9.18
CA SER A 80 15.85 1.47 -8.23
C SER A 80 17.07 0.57 -8.04
N ILE A 81 16.89 -0.71 -7.74
CA ILE A 81 17.97 -1.70 -7.57
C ILE A 81 18.79 -1.83 -8.85
N GLN A 82 18.16 -1.82 -10.03
CA GLN A 82 18.89 -1.79 -11.29
C GLN A 82 19.72 -0.50 -11.37
N ILE A 83 19.11 0.66 -11.21
CA ILE A 83 19.80 1.97 -11.24
C ILE A 83 20.95 2.03 -10.23
N ASP A 84 20.74 1.57 -8.99
CA ASP A 84 21.70 1.61 -7.89
C ASP A 84 22.89 0.68 -8.11
N ASN A 85 22.70 -0.41 -8.86
CA ASN A 85 23.77 -1.33 -9.27
C ASN A 85 24.45 -0.92 -10.59
N GLU A 86 23.90 0.06 -11.31
CA GLU A 86 24.54 0.62 -12.49
C GLU A 86 25.63 1.63 -12.13
N THR A 87 26.55 1.87 -13.06
CA THR A 87 27.62 2.86 -12.85
C THR A 87 27.05 4.28 -12.69
N GLN A 88 27.75 5.17 -11.95
CA GLN A 88 27.36 6.59 -11.85
C GLN A 88 27.19 7.28 -13.21
N ALA A 89 27.88 6.82 -14.26
CA ALA A 89 27.71 7.33 -15.62
C ALA A 89 26.35 6.95 -16.21
N VAL A 90 25.88 5.73 -15.98
CA VAL A 90 24.56 5.25 -16.39
C VAL A 90 23.45 5.90 -15.57
N GLN A 91 23.63 6.04 -14.26
CA GLN A 91 22.68 6.75 -13.39
C GLN A 91 22.47 8.21 -13.82
N ARG A 92 23.55 8.90 -14.20
CA ARG A 92 23.50 10.27 -14.71
C ARG A 92 22.80 10.37 -16.07
N ALA A 93 23.10 9.47 -17.00
CA ALA A 93 22.43 9.45 -18.30
C ALA A 93 20.93 9.10 -18.24
N LEU A 94 20.51 8.32 -17.23
CA LEU A 94 19.08 8.08 -16.97
C LEU A 94 18.37 9.32 -16.42
N ARG A 95 19.09 10.23 -15.75
CA ARG A 95 18.55 11.48 -15.18
C ARG A 95 18.59 12.65 -16.16
N ASP A 96 19.61 12.73 -17.00
CA ASP A 96 19.73 13.72 -18.07
C ASP A 96 19.92 13.01 -19.44
N PRO A 97 18.87 13.01 -20.31
CA PRO A 97 18.94 12.40 -21.64
C PRO A 97 19.98 13.04 -22.57
N LYS A 98 20.57 14.19 -22.20
CA LYS A 98 21.60 14.87 -22.98
C LYS A 98 23.02 14.50 -22.55
N GLU A 99 23.20 13.86 -21.39
CA GLU A 99 24.53 13.44 -20.96
C GLU A 99 24.99 12.20 -21.75
N PRO A 100 26.15 12.27 -22.45
CA PRO A 100 26.70 11.10 -23.11
C PRO A 100 27.19 10.10 -22.04
N THR A 101 26.65 8.88 -22.06
CA THR A 101 27.23 7.78 -21.28
C THR A 101 28.64 7.49 -21.80
N THR A 102 29.66 7.66 -20.97
CA THR A 102 31.06 7.34 -21.31
C THR A 102 31.43 5.88 -21.05
N GLY A 103 30.50 5.05 -20.57
CA GLY A 103 30.75 3.63 -20.35
C GLY A 103 30.51 2.80 -21.62
N GLU A 104 31.46 1.93 -21.97
CA GLU A 104 31.20 0.87 -22.95
C GLU A 104 30.01 0.01 -22.46
N PRO A 105 29.07 -0.35 -23.35
CA PRO A 105 27.98 -1.25 -22.97
C PRO A 105 28.56 -2.53 -22.39
N THR A 106 27.97 -3.05 -21.31
CA THR A 106 28.45 -4.31 -20.71
C THR A 106 28.37 -5.44 -21.75
N ASN A 107 29.48 -6.16 -21.95
CA ASN A 107 29.55 -7.24 -22.95
C ASN A 107 28.85 -8.53 -22.48
N TYR A 108 28.40 -8.58 -21.22
CA TYR A 108 27.88 -9.78 -20.56
C TYR A 108 26.36 -9.72 -20.41
N PHE A 109 25.63 -10.18 -21.43
CA PHE A 109 24.18 -10.32 -21.36
C PHE A 109 23.73 -11.74 -21.71
N TYR A 110 22.64 -12.17 -21.09
CA TYR A 110 22.05 -13.48 -21.29
C TYR A 110 21.30 -13.53 -22.65
N THR A 111 21.98 -13.94 -23.72
CA THR A 111 21.41 -14.03 -25.08
C THR A 111 20.62 -15.32 -25.35
N LYS A 112 20.56 -16.23 -24.37
CA LYS A 112 19.92 -17.55 -24.54
C LYS A 112 18.38 -17.50 -24.63
N ALA A 113 17.76 -16.37 -24.27
CA ALA A 113 16.32 -16.20 -24.32
C ALA A 113 15.94 -14.88 -25.04
N PRO A 114 14.88 -14.87 -25.87
CA PRO A 114 14.37 -13.66 -26.52
C PRO A 114 14.09 -12.51 -25.54
N SER A 115 13.63 -12.82 -24.33
CA SER A 115 13.38 -11.84 -23.26
C SER A 115 14.65 -11.08 -22.83
N GLY A 116 15.80 -11.75 -22.77
CA GLY A 116 17.09 -11.13 -22.45
C GLY A 116 17.55 -10.14 -23.53
N ILE A 117 17.27 -10.46 -24.80
CA ILE A 117 17.55 -9.57 -25.94
C ILE A 117 16.64 -8.34 -25.90
N THR A 118 15.34 -8.52 -25.66
CA THR A 118 14.39 -7.41 -25.51
C THR A 118 14.77 -6.49 -24.35
N GLY A 119 15.14 -7.06 -23.20
CA GLY A 119 15.63 -6.30 -22.05
C GLY A 119 16.87 -5.46 -22.38
N LYS A 120 17.85 -6.04 -23.12
CA LYS A 120 19.04 -5.31 -23.58
C LYS A 120 18.68 -4.15 -24.50
N ILE A 121 17.83 -4.38 -25.49
CA ILE A 121 17.40 -3.33 -26.43
C ILE A 121 16.73 -2.19 -25.65
N GLN A 122 15.79 -2.51 -24.76
CA GLN A 122 15.09 -1.50 -23.95
C GLN A 122 16.04 -0.71 -23.05
N LEU A 123 16.99 -1.39 -22.40
CA LEU A 123 18.01 -0.73 -21.58
C LEU A 123 18.87 0.20 -22.43
N MET A 124 19.48 -0.29 -23.51
CA MET A 124 20.33 0.50 -24.42
C MET A 124 19.58 1.69 -25.04
N THR A 125 18.29 1.53 -25.35
CA THR A 125 17.45 2.64 -25.82
C THR A 125 17.30 3.71 -24.74
N ARG A 126 17.04 3.31 -23.49
CA ARG A 126 16.85 4.24 -22.34
C ARG A 126 18.13 4.97 -21.93
N ILE A 127 19.29 4.31 -21.98
CA ILE A 127 20.58 4.90 -21.61
C ILE A 127 21.28 5.59 -22.79
N ASN A 128 20.57 5.84 -23.89
CA ASN A 128 21.11 6.44 -25.12
C ASN A 128 22.27 5.69 -25.80
N GLN A 129 22.47 4.40 -25.50
CA GLN A 129 23.53 3.56 -26.07
C GLN A 129 23.08 2.64 -27.22
N PHE A 130 21.79 2.59 -27.55
CA PHE A 130 21.33 1.82 -28.71
C PHE A 130 21.95 2.42 -29.98
N PRO A 131 22.70 1.64 -30.78
CA PRO A 131 23.55 2.18 -31.85
C PRO A 131 22.75 2.50 -33.11
N THR A 132 21.80 3.43 -33.02
CA THR A 132 21.09 3.94 -34.19
C THR A 132 21.99 4.85 -35.00
N ARG A 133 21.82 4.92 -36.32
CA ARG A 133 22.61 5.84 -37.15
C ARG A 133 22.36 7.30 -36.76
N MET A 134 21.16 7.66 -36.32
CA MET A 134 20.91 8.99 -35.73
C MET A 134 21.85 9.28 -34.55
N ARG A 135 22.01 8.33 -33.62
CA ARG A 135 22.88 8.50 -32.45
C ARG A 135 24.36 8.45 -32.81
N GLN A 136 24.76 7.52 -33.67
CA GLN A 136 26.12 7.43 -34.18
C GLN A 136 26.53 8.71 -34.92
N HIS A 137 25.60 9.34 -35.66
CA HIS A 137 25.84 10.61 -36.33
C HIS A 137 25.98 11.77 -35.34
N ARG A 138 25.09 11.87 -34.34
CA ARG A 138 25.21 12.87 -33.25
C ARG A 138 26.53 12.74 -32.48
N ASN A 139 27.03 11.52 -32.33
CA ASN A 139 28.30 11.24 -31.67
C ASN A 139 29.51 11.41 -32.60
N GLY A 140 29.33 11.82 -33.86
CA GLY A 140 30.41 12.02 -34.84
C GLY A 140 31.08 10.73 -35.33
N THR A 141 30.47 9.57 -35.11
CA THR A 141 31.03 8.27 -35.54
C THR A 141 30.68 7.90 -36.97
N ILE A 142 29.65 8.52 -37.55
CA ILE A 142 29.26 8.37 -38.96
C ILE A 142 28.80 9.72 -39.53
N ASP A 143 28.89 9.86 -40.85
CA ASP A 143 28.63 11.15 -41.51
C ASP A 143 27.14 11.43 -41.79
N SER A 144 26.27 10.42 -41.72
CA SER A 144 24.85 10.54 -42.06
C SER A 144 23.94 9.77 -41.10
N PRO A 145 22.84 10.38 -40.64
CA PRO A 145 21.84 9.71 -39.81
C PRO A 145 20.87 8.84 -40.62
N GLU A 146 20.98 8.82 -41.96
CA GLU A 146 20.09 8.09 -42.85
C GLU A 146 20.16 6.58 -42.59
N CYS A 147 19.01 5.92 -42.72
CA CYS A 147 18.91 4.48 -42.57
C CYS A 147 19.57 3.77 -43.75
N ASP A 148 20.65 3.07 -43.49
CA ASP A 148 21.38 2.25 -44.47
C ASP A 148 20.56 1.07 -45.02
N LEU A 149 19.49 0.67 -44.34
CA LEU A 149 18.63 -0.44 -44.76
C LEU A 149 17.54 -0.03 -45.75
N CYS A 150 17.00 1.19 -45.65
CA CYS A 150 15.85 1.61 -46.48
C CYS A 150 15.91 3.05 -47.00
N GLY A 151 16.97 3.80 -46.72
CA GLY A 151 17.16 5.18 -47.19
C GLY A 151 16.30 6.21 -46.48
N ALA A 152 15.65 5.87 -45.36
CA ALA A 152 14.92 6.86 -44.57
C ALA A 152 15.87 7.96 -44.05
N PRO A 153 15.44 9.23 -43.99
CA PRO A 153 16.32 10.36 -43.68
C PRO A 153 16.96 10.28 -42.29
N GLN A 154 16.31 9.55 -41.36
CA GLN A 154 16.78 9.37 -40.00
C GLN A 154 16.48 7.93 -39.55
N GLN A 155 17.51 7.21 -39.11
CA GLN A 155 17.35 5.93 -38.43
C GLN A 155 17.41 6.17 -36.92
N ASP A 156 16.26 6.34 -36.30
CA ASP A 156 16.08 6.32 -34.85
C ASP A 156 15.40 5.01 -34.39
N GLU A 157 15.12 4.86 -33.09
CA GLU A 157 14.52 3.64 -32.55
C GLU A 157 13.11 3.43 -33.11
N ARG A 158 12.33 4.50 -33.23
CA ARG A 158 10.99 4.45 -33.81
C ARG A 158 11.07 3.90 -35.24
N HIS A 159 11.99 4.42 -36.04
CA HIS A 159 12.20 3.92 -37.38
C HIS A 159 12.57 2.43 -37.38
N ILE A 160 13.59 2.01 -36.62
CA ILE A 160 14.01 0.60 -36.60
C ILE A 160 12.87 -0.34 -36.17
N PHE A 161 12.18 -0.02 -35.08
CA PHE A 161 11.20 -0.92 -34.47
C PHE A 161 9.81 -0.83 -35.07
N ILE A 162 9.41 0.30 -35.64
CA ILE A 162 8.04 0.55 -36.09
C ILE A 162 7.99 0.78 -37.61
N ASP A 163 8.77 1.73 -38.12
CA ASP A 163 8.52 2.28 -39.47
C ASP A 163 9.39 1.64 -40.58
N CYS A 164 10.51 0.99 -40.24
CA CYS A 164 11.48 0.50 -41.22
C CYS A 164 10.89 -0.68 -42.01
N PRO A 165 10.73 -0.56 -43.35
CA PRO A 165 10.12 -1.61 -44.15
C PRO A 165 10.90 -2.92 -44.14
N LYS A 166 12.22 -2.87 -43.94
CA LYS A 166 13.07 -4.07 -43.90
C LYS A 166 12.73 -4.99 -42.72
N TYR A 167 12.27 -4.44 -41.60
CA TYR A 167 11.88 -5.19 -40.41
C TYR A 167 10.39 -5.58 -40.38
N GLN A 168 9.61 -5.20 -41.39
CA GLN A 168 8.16 -5.44 -41.43
C GLN A 168 7.80 -6.92 -41.29
N HIS A 169 8.49 -7.80 -42.03
CA HIS A 169 8.24 -9.24 -41.98
C HIS A 169 8.49 -9.84 -40.59
N MET A 170 9.50 -9.35 -39.85
CA MET A 170 9.82 -9.81 -38.50
C MET A 170 8.72 -9.38 -37.50
N ARG A 171 8.21 -8.15 -37.64
CA ARG A 171 7.07 -7.67 -36.82
C ARG A 171 5.84 -8.53 -37.04
N GLU A 172 5.49 -8.80 -38.29
CA GLU A 172 4.34 -9.62 -38.66
C GLU A 172 4.48 -11.06 -38.13
N GLU A 173 5.69 -11.64 -38.19
CA GLU A 173 5.96 -12.95 -37.61
C GLU A 173 5.82 -12.96 -36.08
N ALA A 174 6.32 -11.92 -35.40
CA ALA A 174 6.19 -11.77 -33.95
C ALA A 174 4.72 -11.66 -33.51
N ILE A 175 3.93 -10.84 -34.22
CA ILE A 175 2.47 -10.71 -34.00
C ILE A 175 1.78 -12.06 -34.21
N ARG A 176 2.14 -12.79 -35.28
CA ARG A 176 1.57 -14.12 -35.56
C ARG A 176 1.90 -15.14 -34.46
N LYS A 177 3.11 -15.10 -33.92
CA LYS A 177 3.56 -15.98 -32.82
C LYS A 177 2.85 -15.64 -31.51
N SER A 178 2.71 -14.37 -31.15
CA SER A 178 2.00 -13.96 -29.92
C SER A 178 0.53 -14.34 -29.95
N MET A 179 -0.12 -14.25 -31.12
CA MET A 179 -1.51 -14.69 -31.31
C MET A 179 -1.68 -16.22 -31.19
N ARG A 180 -0.64 -17.04 -31.42
CA ARG A 180 -0.69 -18.51 -31.30
C ARG A 180 -0.46 -19.05 -29.89
N ILE A 181 0.12 -18.25 -28.98
CA ILE A 181 0.50 -18.72 -27.63
C ILE A 181 -0.71 -18.79 -26.68
N ARG A 182 -1.88 -18.25 -27.04
CA ARG A 182 -3.14 -18.55 -26.33
C ARG A 182 -3.70 -19.92 -26.73
N LYS A 183 -3.04 -21.01 -26.33
CA LYS A 183 -3.75 -22.28 -26.11
C LYS A 183 -4.34 -22.21 -24.71
N PRO A 184 -5.65 -22.45 -24.51
CA PRO A 184 -6.19 -22.62 -23.16
C PRO A 184 -5.40 -23.74 -22.48
N HIS A 185 -4.93 -23.47 -21.26
CA HIS A 185 -4.21 -24.44 -20.45
C HIS A 185 -5.11 -25.67 -20.29
N LYS A 186 -4.61 -26.85 -20.67
CA LYS A 186 -5.43 -28.07 -20.82
C LYS A 186 -5.68 -28.81 -19.49
N ASP A 187 -5.18 -28.27 -18.38
CA ASP A 187 -5.08 -28.96 -17.09
C ASP A 187 -6.01 -28.40 -16.00
N GLU A 188 -6.86 -27.40 -16.29
CA GLU A 188 -7.95 -26.98 -15.38
C GLU A 188 -9.18 -27.89 -15.49
N LYS A 189 -9.01 -29.19 -15.18
CA LYS A 189 -10.09 -30.18 -15.11
C LYS A 189 -10.43 -30.64 -13.68
N GLU A 190 -10.00 -29.90 -12.67
CA GLU A 190 -10.64 -29.98 -11.35
C GLU A 190 -11.86 -29.09 -11.38
N ASN A 191 -13.05 -29.65 -11.12
CA ASN A 191 -14.34 -28.93 -11.08
C ASN A 191 -14.16 -27.60 -10.31
N PRO A 192 -14.03 -26.44 -10.98
CA PRO A 192 -14.04 -25.20 -10.25
C PRO A 192 -15.42 -25.14 -9.59
N ILE A 193 -15.46 -24.98 -8.26
CA ILE A 193 -16.71 -24.65 -7.60
C ILE A 193 -17.24 -23.45 -8.38
N PRO A 194 -18.44 -23.54 -8.99
CA PRO A 194 -18.94 -22.45 -9.81
C PRO A 194 -18.86 -21.16 -8.98
N PRO A 195 -18.32 -20.07 -9.51
CA PRO A 195 -18.28 -18.79 -8.80
C PRO A 195 -19.65 -18.44 -8.19
N GLU A 196 -20.73 -18.86 -8.87
CA GLU A 196 -22.12 -18.73 -8.44
C GLU A 196 -22.51 -19.58 -7.21
N ALA A 197 -21.91 -20.76 -7.01
CA ALA A 197 -22.13 -21.58 -5.82
C ALA A 197 -21.37 -21.04 -4.60
N ILE A 198 -20.17 -20.49 -4.82
CA ILE A 198 -19.40 -19.74 -3.81
C ILE A 198 -20.19 -18.49 -3.39
N GLN A 199 -20.64 -17.71 -4.37
CA GLN A 199 -21.41 -16.48 -4.13
C GLN A 199 -22.74 -16.75 -3.42
N ARG A 200 -23.46 -17.82 -3.80
CA ARG A 200 -24.72 -18.22 -3.14
C ARG A 200 -24.51 -18.70 -1.71
N TYR A 201 -23.52 -19.55 -1.46
CA TYR A 201 -23.17 -19.96 -0.10
C TYR A 201 -22.88 -18.74 0.78
N TYR A 202 -22.15 -17.73 0.28
CA TYR A 202 -21.88 -16.53 1.06
C TYR A 202 -23.09 -15.60 1.24
N GLN A 203 -23.91 -15.44 0.19
CA GLN A 203 -25.16 -14.67 0.28
C GLN A 203 -26.16 -15.30 1.26
N GLU A 204 -26.25 -16.63 1.31
CA GLU A 204 -27.21 -17.34 2.16
C GLU A 204 -26.70 -17.57 3.59
N THR A 205 -25.39 -17.75 3.80
CA THR A 205 -24.85 -18.16 5.12
C THR A 205 -24.25 -17.00 5.92
N ILE A 206 -23.68 -15.98 5.27
CA ILE A 206 -23.00 -14.85 5.97
C ILE A 206 -23.80 -13.54 5.82
N TYR A 207 -24.45 -13.33 4.67
CA TYR A 207 -25.21 -12.12 4.36
C TYR A 207 -26.71 -12.36 4.23
N GLY A 208 -27.20 -13.49 4.73
CA GLY A 208 -28.62 -13.82 4.79
C GLY A 208 -29.39 -12.62 5.34
N SER A 209 -30.02 -11.90 4.41
CA SER A 209 -30.68 -10.62 4.59
C SER A 209 -31.88 -10.84 5.51
N ASP A 210 -32.17 -9.99 6.48
CA ASP A 210 -32.87 -8.74 6.23
C ASP A 210 -32.69 -7.70 7.35
N ASP A 211 -31.78 -7.94 8.31
CA ASP A 211 -31.76 -7.18 9.57
C ASP A 211 -30.45 -6.42 9.82
N TRP A 212 -29.87 -5.86 8.75
CA TRP A 212 -28.67 -5.02 8.84
C TRP A 212 -28.92 -3.73 9.64
N ASP A 213 -30.18 -3.33 9.76
CA ASP A 213 -30.61 -2.25 10.62
C ASP A 213 -30.69 -2.63 12.09
N ALA A 214 -30.92 -3.89 12.48
CA ALA A 214 -30.82 -4.30 13.90
C ALA A 214 -29.43 -4.75 14.34
N LYS A 215 -28.45 -4.84 13.44
CA LYS A 215 -27.08 -5.16 13.82
C LYS A 215 -26.21 -3.91 14.00
N PRO A 216 -25.21 -3.96 14.90
CA PRO A 216 -24.30 -2.83 15.11
C PRO A 216 -23.32 -2.71 13.94
N TRP A 217 -23.25 -1.52 13.37
CA TRP A 217 -22.21 -1.06 12.45
C TRP A 217 -21.06 -0.43 13.22
N LEU A 218 -19.84 -0.55 12.73
CA LEU A 218 -18.67 0.11 13.33
C LEU A 218 -18.24 1.30 12.48
N LEU A 219 -18.26 2.48 13.07
CA LEU A 219 -17.78 3.72 12.48
C LEU A 219 -16.48 4.13 13.18
N ARG A 220 -15.51 4.63 12.42
CA ARG A 220 -14.27 5.21 12.94
C ARG A 220 -14.14 6.66 12.53
N PHE A 221 -13.97 7.54 13.51
CA PHE A 221 -13.66 8.95 13.33
C PHE A 221 -12.21 9.22 13.73
N ASN A 222 -11.51 10.05 12.97
CA ASN A 222 -10.25 10.66 13.41
C ASN A 222 -10.56 12.03 14.00
N THR A 223 -9.97 12.36 15.14
CA THR A 223 -10.09 13.70 15.72
C THR A 223 -8.88 14.56 15.37
N ALA A 224 -9.15 15.81 15.01
CA ALA A 224 -8.20 16.87 14.83
C ALA A 224 -7.11 16.92 15.89
N GLY A 225 -5.88 16.84 15.40
CA GLY A 225 -4.71 17.39 16.06
C GLY A 225 -3.84 18.11 15.03
N GLY A 226 -4.45 18.94 14.18
CA GLY A 226 -3.85 19.50 12.98
C GLY A 226 -2.71 20.51 13.20
N ALA A 227 -2.41 20.91 14.44
CA ALA A 227 -1.19 21.67 14.75
C ALA A 227 -0.04 20.74 15.18
N GLU A 228 1.21 21.13 14.87
CA GLU A 228 2.40 20.43 15.36
C GLU A 228 2.32 20.18 16.88
N GLY A 229 2.44 18.91 17.28
CA GLY A 229 2.34 18.49 18.68
C GLY A 229 0.92 18.23 19.20
N GLU A 230 -0.12 18.46 18.42
CA GLU A 230 -1.47 18.02 18.77
C GLU A 230 -1.63 16.51 18.57
N THR A 231 -2.55 15.94 19.35
CA THR A 231 -2.69 14.49 19.46
C THR A 231 -3.88 14.00 18.65
N VAL A 232 -3.62 13.30 17.54
CA VAL A 232 -4.67 12.60 16.78
C VAL A 232 -5.16 11.38 17.55
N ARG A 233 -6.48 11.20 17.62
CA ARG A 233 -7.13 10.06 18.26
C ARG A 233 -8.08 9.38 17.29
N ALA A 234 -8.19 8.06 17.43
CA ALA A 234 -9.24 7.28 16.79
C ALA A 234 -10.43 7.12 17.75
N VAL A 235 -11.63 7.45 17.29
CA VAL A 235 -12.88 7.22 18.01
C VAL A 235 -13.70 6.20 17.24
N TYR A 236 -13.94 5.06 17.85
CA TYR A 236 -14.79 4.00 17.33
C TYR A 236 -16.20 4.14 17.91
N VAL A 237 -17.21 4.06 17.05
CA VAL A 237 -18.61 4.10 17.43
C VAL A 237 -19.30 2.88 16.89
N ARG A 238 -19.83 2.02 17.76
CA ARG A 238 -20.79 1.00 17.33
C ARG A 238 -22.17 1.64 17.28
N PHE A 239 -22.90 1.46 16.19
CA PHE A 239 -24.19 2.10 15.96
C PHE A 239 -25.19 1.11 15.36
N THR A 240 -26.35 0.94 15.98
CA THR A 240 -27.43 0.08 15.48
C THR A 240 -28.54 0.94 14.88
N PRO A 241 -28.71 0.99 13.53
CA PRO A 241 -29.65 1.90 12.86
C PRO A 241 -31.09 1.85 13.38
N SER A 242 -31.68 0.66 13.49
CA SER A 242 -33.09 0.45 13.86
C SER A 242 -33.44 1.03 15.23
N THR A 243 -32.51 0.98 16.19
CA THR A 243 -32.74 1.39 17.59
C THR A 243 -32.08 2.72 17.95
N GLY A 244 -31.11 3.19 17.15
CA GLY A 244 -30.25 4.31 17.49
C GLY A 244 -29.25 4.02 18.61
N ALA A 245 -29.12 2.76 19.03
CA ALA A 245 -28.22 2.37 20.12
C ALA A 245 -26.77 2.59 19.72
N THR A 246 -25.97 3.13 20.65
CA THR A 246 -24.54 3.41 20.44
C THR A 246 -23.67 3.07 21.63
N SER A 247 -22.47 2.56 21.34
CA SER A 247 -21.32 2.57 22.26
C SER A 247 -20.15 3.31 21.59
N VAL A 248 -19.31 3.95 22.41
CA VAL A 248 -18.19 4.77 21.93
C VAL A 248 -16.92 4.35 22.63
N ARG A 249 -15.86 4.14 21.86
CA ARG A 249 -14.52 3.83 22.34
C ARG A 249 -13.51 4.81 21.77
N THR A 250 -12.92 5.63 22.63
CA THR A 250 -11.83 6.54 22.24
C THR A 250 -10.50 5.87 22.54
N LEU A 251 -9.65 5.69 21.53
CA LEU A 251 -8.31 5.18 21.75
C LEU A 251 -7.39 6.27 22.30
N PRO A 252 -6.34 5.92 23.06
CA PRO A 252 -5.29 6.86 23.44
C PRO A 252 -4.74 7.55 22.20
N GLY A 253 -4.43 8.82 22.34
CA GLY A 253 -3.91 9.57 21.23
C GLY A 253 -2.44 9.26 20.93
N LEU A 254 -2.08 9.34 19.66
CA LEU A 254 -0.70 9.21 19.22
C LEU A 254 -0.03 10.57 19.33
N THR A 255 0.88 10.71 20.30
CA THR A 255 1.75 11.88 20.38
C THR A 255 2.87 11.68 19.36
N ASP A 256 2.73 12.31 18.21
CA ASP A 256 3.81 12.67 17.29
C ASP A 256 4.80 11.54 16.97
N GLN A 257 4.32 10.51 16.26
CA GLN A 257 5.20 9.66 15.47
C GLN A 257 5.17 10.15 14.03
N ASP A 258 6.04 11.11 13.74
CA ASP A 258 6.29 11.70 12.43
C ASP A 258 5.06 12.44 11.86
N THR A 259 5.29 13.68 11.43
CA THR A 259 4.32 14.68 10.95
C THR A 259 3.58 14.28 9.64
N TYR A 260 3.52 12.98 9.31
CA TYR A 260 3.06 12.40 8.05
C TYR A 260 2.12 11.19 8.26
N ALA A 261 1.41 11.12 9.38
CA ALA A 261 0.45 10.05 9.70
C ALA A 261 -0.87 10.12 8.90
N ASP A 262 -0.83 10.63 7.65
CA ASP A 262 -1.99 10.94 6.79
C ASP A 262 -2.82 9.72 6.39
N SER A 263 -2.47 8.53 6.87
CA SER A 263 -3.29 7.34 6.75
C SER A 263 -3.15 6.46 7.98
N GLN A 264 -3.79 6.86 9.08
CA GLN A 264 -4.02 5.91 10.16
C GLN A 264 -4.90 4.78 9.64
N ALA A 265 -4.25 3.64 9.48
CA ALA A 265 -4.85 2.37 9.21
C ALA A 265 -6.10 2.06 10.04
N LEU A 266 -7.07 1.40 9.42
CA LEU A 266 -8.14 0.75 10.17
C LEU A 266 -7.65 -0.58 10.75
N LEU A 267 -7.20 -0.58 12.01
CA LEU A 267 -6.68 -1.79 12.65
C LEU A 267 -7.70 -2.47 13.58
N VAL A 268 -8.70 -3.10 12.98
CA VAL A 268 -9.80 -3.74 13.70
C VAL A 268 -9.88 -5.23 13.33
N SER A 269 -10.13 -6.09 14.31
CA SER A 269 -10.35 -7.53 14.09
C SER A 269 -11.55 -7.79 13.17
N ALA A 270 -11.61 -8.96 12.54
CA ALA A 270 -12.69 -9.27 11.61
C ALA A 270 -14.06 -9.39 12.30
N ASP A 271 -14.09 -9.83 13.57
CA ASP A 271 -15.26 -9.82 14.46
C ASP A 271 -15.57 -8.44 15.08
N GLN A 272 -14.72 -7.44 14.83
CA GLN A 272 -14.84 -6.08 15.35
C GLN A 272 -14.83 -5.97 16.88
N GLU A 273 -14.26 -6.96 17.59
CA GLU A 273 -14.13 -6.92 19.05
C GLU A 273 -12.93 -6.08 19.52
N PHE A 274 -11.85 -6.07 18.75
CA PHE A 274 -10.59 -5.46 19.15
C PHE A 274 -10.09 -4.46 18.10
N ALA A 275 -9.46 -3.40 18.60
CA ALA A 275 -8.68 -2.48 17.78
C ALA A 275 -7.22 -2.42 18.24
N LEU A 276 -6.33 -2.11 17.30
CA LEU A 276 -4.99 -1.59 17.55
C LEU A 276 -4.99 -0.09 17.28
N LEU A 277 -4.11 0.62 17.98
CA LEU A 277 -3.91 2.04 17.74
C LEU A 277 -3.12 2.30 16.45
N ASP A 278 -2.07 1.50 16.22
CA ASP A 278 -1.18 1.58 15.08
C ASP A 278 -0.56 0.19 14.83
N SER A 279 -0.14 -0.08 13.59
CA SER A 279 0.63 -1.26 13.23
C SER A 279 2.05 -1.15 13.80
N ARG A 280 2.54 0.08 14.02
CA ARG A 280 3.79 0.36 14.74
C ARG A 280 3.60 0.19 16.25
N VAL A 281 4.49 -0.61 16.84
CA VAL A 281 4.49 -0.82 18.29
C VAL A 281 5.26 0.30 18.98
N SER A 282 4.72 0.83 20.09
CA SER A 282 5.40 1.84 20.89
C SER A 282 6.81 1.36 21.29
N ARG A 283 7.78 2.28 21.40
CA ARG A 283 9.16 1.90 21.76
C ARG A 283 9.23 1.13 23.08
N ALA A 284 8.37 1.49 24.04
CA ALA A 284 8.27 0.81 25.33
C ALA A 284 7.74 -0.63 25.17
N ASP A 285 6.63 -0.81 24.47
CA ASP A 285 6.02 -2.12 24.23
C ASP A 285 6.92 -3.01 23.38
N ARG A 286 7.54 -2.45 22.33
CA ARG A 286 8.53 -3.14 21.50
C ARG A 286 9.66 -3.71 22.34
N LYS A 287 10.28 -2.90 23.20
CA LYS A 287 11.38 -3.33 24.07
C LYS A 287 10.91 -4.34 25.12
N ALA A 288 9.65 -4.27 25.54
CA ALA A 288 9.05 -5.26 26.43
C ALA A 288 8.63 -6.55 25.71
N GLY A 289 8.53 -6.53 24.37
CA GLY A 289 7.94 -7.62 23.58
C GLY A 289 6.44 -7.76 23.83
N ARG A 290 5.77 -6.62 24.04
CA ARG A 290 4.35 -6.51 24.34
C ARG A 290 3.58 -5.88 23.19
N LEU A 291 2.26 -6.03 23.23
CA LEU A 291 1.31 -5.31 22.40
C LEU A 291 0.13 -4.86 23.25
N THR A 292 -0.45 -3.71 22.91
CA THR A 292 -1.66 -3.20 23.57
C THR A 292 -2.82 -3.27 22.60
N LEU A 293 -3.85 -4.03 22.96
CA LEU A 293 -5.13 -4.10 22.26
C LEU A 293 -6.19 -3.31 23.02
N TYR A 294 -7.16 -2.82 22.27
CA TYR A 294 -8.28 -2.04 22.77
C TYR A 294 -9.58 -2.77 22.44
N PRO A 295 -10.17 -3.49 23.41
CA PRO A 295 -11.56 -3.92 23.31
C PRO A 295 -12.47 -2.74 22.93
N LEU A 296 -13.42 -3.00 22.03
CA LEU A 296 -14.36 -2.00 21.53
C LEU A 296 -15.66 -1.92 22.34
N ASP A 297 -15.88 -2.89 23.25
CA ASP A 297 -17.09 -2.97 24.09
C ASP A 297 -16.95 -2.31 25.46
N ASP A 298 -15.73 -2.02 25.90
CA ASP A 298 -15.49 -1.39 27.19
C ASP A 298 -14.25 -0.49 27.15
N ASP A 299 -13.97 0.15 28.29
CA ASP A 299 -12.84 1.06 28.40
C ASP A 299 -11.50 0.41 28.76
N THR A 300 -11.45 -0.91 28.85
CA THR A 300 -10.26 -1.65 29.30
C THR A 300 -9.18 -1.69 28.22
N THR A 301 -7.95 -1.99 28.63
CA THR A 301 -6.84 -2.26 27.71
C THR A 301 -6.30 -3.65 27.97
N LEU A 302 -6.00 -4.37 26.90
CA LEU A 302 -5.45 -5.71 26.96
C LEU A 302 -3.98 -5.66 26.56
N SER A 303 -3.08 -5.97 27.49
CA SER A 303 -1.65 -6.09 27.21
C SER A 303 -1.29 -7.55 26.92
N LEU A 304 -0.82 -7.83 25.71
CA LEU A 304 -0.34 -9.13 25.27
C LEU A 304 1.16 -9.23 25.52
N ASP A 305 1.61 -10.15 26.38
CA ASP A 305 3.04 -10.39 26.65
C ASP A 305 3.61 -11.45 25.70
N VAL A 306 3.75 -11.08 24.43
CA VAL A 306 4.19 -11.99 23.35
C VAL A 306 5.55 -12.61 23.67
N ARG A 307 6.47 -11.83 24.23
CA ARG A 307 7.77 -12.34 24.69
C ARG A 307 7.62 -13.36 25.80
N GLY A 308 6.87 -13.01 26.86
CA GLY A 308 6.67 -13.89 28.02
C GLY A 308 6.06 -15.22 27.61
N TRP A 309 5.05 -15.19 26.75
CA TRP A 309 4.35 -16.39 26.31
C TRP A 309 5.15 -17.23 25.30
N SER A 310 5.88 -16.61 24.38
CA SER A 310 6.72 -17.32 23.40
C SER A 310 8.01 -17.89 24.00
N LYS A 311 8.39 -17.40 25.19
CA LYS A 311 9.69 -17.68 25.84
C LYS A 311 10.90 -17.25 25.00
N ALA A 312 10.70 -16.40 24.00
CA ALA A 312 11.77 -15.87 23.16
C ALA A 312 12.37 -14.60 23.79
N ALA A 313 13.40 -14.75 24.62
CA ALA A 313 13.98 -13.64 25.39
C ALA A 313 14.46 -12.44 24.55
N ASP A 314 14.73 -12.65 23.27
CA ASP A 314 15.19 -11.66 22.29
C ASP A 314 14.05 -11.00 21.49
N LEU A 315 12.79 -11.38 21.71
CA LEU A 315 11.64 -10.91 20.93
C LEU A 315 11.34 -9.46 21.25
N GLU A 316 11.56 -8.56 20.28
CA GLU A 316 11.02 -7.20 20.30
C GLU A 316 9.93 -7.07 19.25
N THR A 317 8.71 -6.74 19.65
CA THR A 317 7.56 -6.59 18.75
C THR A 317 7.70 -5.33 17.90
N VAL A 318 7.84 -5.46 16.57
CA VAL A 318 8.01 -4.32 15.67
C VAL A 318 6.73 -3.96 14.90
N GLY A 319 5.82 -4.92 14.74
CA GLY A 319 4.50 -4.63 14.24
C GLY A 319 3.50 -5.75 14.50
N ALA A 320 2.22 -5.43 14.36
CA ALA A 320 1.14 -6.40 14.47
C ALA A 320 -0.05 -6.05 13.57
N ALA A 321 -0.86 -7.06 13.27
CA ALA A 321 -2.18 -6.89 12.66
C ALA A 321 -3.04 -8.15 12.83
N PHE A 322 -4.36 -8.01 12.73
CA PHE A 322 -5.28 -9.14 12.82
C PHE A 322 -5.21 -10.02 11.57
N ASP A 323 -5.40 -11.32 11.74
CA ASP A 323 -5.51 -12.26 10.63
C ASP A 323 -6.89 -12.10 9.97
N PRO A 324 -6.97 -11.89 8.64
CA PRO A 324 -8.23 -11.68 7.96
C PRO A 324 -9.11 -12.94 7.89
N ALA A 325 -8.53 -14.14 8.02
CA ALA A 325 -9.26 -15.41 7.96
C ALA A 325 -9.62 -15.95 9.35
N GLU A 326 -8.89 -15.55 10.38
CA GLU A 326 -9.06 -16.02 11.76
C GLU A 326 -9.20 -14.79 12.70
N PRO A 327 -10.42 -14.27 12.95
CA PRO A 327 -10.65 -12.98 13.65
C PRO A 327 -9.96 -12.87 15.02
N GLN A 328 -9.84 -14.00 15.72
CA GLN A 328 -9.22 -14.13 17.04
C GLN A 328 -7.69 -14.16 17.00
N LEU A 329 -7.07 -14.25 15.82
CA LEU A 329 -5.62 -14.33 15.68
C LEU A 329 -5.02 -12.98 15.33
N LEU A 330 -3.92 -12.67 16.01
CA LEU A 330 -3.06 -11.54 15.74
C LEU A 330 -1.71 -12.02 15.20
N ARG A 331 -1.32 -11.54 14.02
CA ARG A 331 0.01 -11.75 13.45
C ARG A 331 0.96 -10.69 13.99
N VAL A 332 2.03 -11.13 14.64
CA VAL A 332 3.01 -10.25 15.28
C VAL A 332 4.38 -10.48 14.65
N VAL A 333 5.00 -9.42 14.16
CA VAL A 333 6.35 -9.45 13.61
C VAL A 333 7.33 -8.93 14.64
N ASP A 334 8.47 -9.60 14.79
CA ASP A 334 9.54 -9.14 15.67
C ASP A 334 10.75 -8.55 14.95
N SER A 335 11.68 -7.95 15.70
CA SER A 335 12.89 -7.30 15.18
C SER A 335 13.85 -8.24 14.43
N ARG A 336 13.68 -9.56 14.60
CA ARG A 336 14.41 -10.61 13.86
C ARG A 336 13.61 -11.15 12.69
N LYS A 337 12.49 -10.50 12.34
CA LYS A 337 11.60 -10.84 11.23
C LYS A 337 10.93 -12.20 11.39
N ARG A 338 10.76 -12.67 12.63
CA ARG A 338 9.93 -13.84 12.91
C ARG A 338 8.47 -13.39 12.99
N VAL A 339 7.56 -14.25 12.54
CA VAL A 339 6.12 -14.04 12.67
C VAL A 339 5.58 -14.97 13.73
N TRP A 340 4.73 -14.41 14.59
CA TRP A 340 4.05 -15.11 15.66
C TRP A 340 2.54 -15.01 15.40
N LYS A 341 1.82 -16.13 15.50
CA LYS A 341 0.36 -16.11 15.61
C LYS A 341 0.02 -16.02 17.09
N VAL A 342 -0.74 -15.01 17.50
CA VAL A 342 -1.16 -14.81 18.88
C VAL A 342 -2.66 -14.94 18.92
N ASP A 343 -3.16 -15.97 19.59
CA ASP A 343 -4.59 -16.07 19.86
C ASP A 343 -4.95 -15.07 20.96
N VAL A 344 -5.83 -14.12 20.65
CA VAL A 344 -6.23 -13.04 21.55
C VAL A 344 -7.11 -13.57 22.68
N ALA A 345 -7.93 -14.59 22.42
CA ALA A 345 -8.82 -15.21 23.39
C ALA A 345 -8.04 -16.15 24.33
N ASP A 346 -7.22 -17.04 23.76
CA ASP A 346 -6.45 -18.04 24.51
C ASP A 346 -5.15 -17.47 25.11
N ARG A 347 -4.77 -16.25 24.72
CA ARG A 347 -3.60 -15.50 25.23
C ARG A 347 -2.29 -16.28 25.09
N GLY A 348 -2.12 -16.99 23.97
CA GLY A 348 -0.97 -17.85 23.70
C GLY A 348 -0.40 -17.65 22.28
N PRO A 349 0.91 -17.39 22.13
CA PRO A 349 1.55 -17.31 20.84
C PRO A 349 1.99 -18.70 20.39
N ARG A 350 1.75 -18.99 19.12
CA ARG A 350 2.36 -20.10 18.40
C ARG A 350 3.31 -19.51 17.38
N ARG A 351 4.56 -19.98 17.38
CA ARG A 351 5.53 -19.57 16.37
C ARG A 351 5.10 -20.14 15.03
N ASP A 352 4.88 -19.27 14.06
CA ASP A 352 4.70 -19.72 12.68
C ASP A 352 6.09 -19.88 12.07
N VAL A 353 6.46 -21.11 11.70
CA VAL A 353 7.85 -21.45 11.34
C VAL A 353 8.15 -21.10 9.88
N HIS A 354 7.12 -20.90 9.05
CA HIS A 354 7.27 -20.52 7.65
C HIS A 354 6.23 -19.46 7.29
N LEU A 355 6.69 -18.24 7.01
CA LEU A 355 6.09 -17.57 5.87
C LEU A 355 6.56 -18.35 4.64
N PRO A 356 5.69 -18.63 3.64
CA PRO A 356 6.17 -19.12 2.36
C PRO A 356 7.28 -18.19 1.86
N ASP A 357 8.29 -18.78 1.21
CA ASP A 357 9.33 -17.99 0.54
C ASP A 357 8.61 -16.89 -0.26
N PRO A 358 8.89 -15.59 -0.03
CA PRO A 358 8.18 -14.50 -0.71
C PRO A 358 8.29 -14.57 -2.24
N LEU A 359 9.14 -15.45 -2.78
CA LEU A 359 9.29 -15.77 -4.20
C LEU A 359 8.38 -16.89 -4.72
N ALA A 360 7.67 -17.61 -3.86
CA ALA A 360 6.78 -18.73 -4.19
C ALA A 360 5.31 -18.39 -3.89
N GLY A 361 4.90 -17.15 -4.18
CA GLY A 361 3.53 -16.69 -3.94
C GLY A 361 2.51 -17.60 -4.64
N ASP A 362 1.51 -18.06 -3.90
CA ASP A 362 0.27 -18.56 -4.48
C ASP A 362 -0.33 -17.47 -5.39
N ASP A 363 -0.78 -17.83 -6.59
CA ASP A 363 -1.29 -16.93 -7.63
C ASP A 363 -2.72 -16.42 -7.37
N ASP A 364 -3.28 -16.56 -6.16
CA ASP A 364 -4.65 -16.11 -5.83
C ASP A 364 -4.80 -14.57 -5.64
N VAL A 365 -4.72 -13.83 -6.75
CA VAL A 365 -4.59 -12.37 -6.81
C VAL A 365 -5.93 -11.65 -6.56
N ARG A 366 -6.76 -12.15 -5.66
CA ARG A 366 -8.06 -11.53 -5.35
C ARG A 366 -7.91 -10.58 -4.16
N PRO A 367 -8.35 -9.30 -4.25
CA PRO A 367 -8.48 -8.43 -3.08
C PRO A 367 -9.17 -9.20 -1.94
N VAL A 368 -8.70 -9.08 -0.69
CA VAL A 368 -9.63 -9.23 0.43
C VAL A 368 -10.49 -7.97 0.39
N GLU A 369 -11.47 -8.01 -0.50
CA GLU A 369 -12.73 -7.37 -0.24
C GLU A 369 -13.20 -7.95 1.09
N ARG A 370 -13.39 -7.12 2.13
CA ARG A 370 -14.30 -7.53 3.21
C ARG A 370 -15.59 -7.88 2.50
N ARG A 371 -15.87 -9.19 2.47
CA ARG A 371 -16.74 -9.82 1.48
C ARG A 371 -18.07 -9.06 1.40
N GLY A 372 -18.52 -8.83 0.19
CA GLY A 372 -19.84 -8.26 -0.05
C GLY A 372 -19.94 -6.74 -0.19
N GLY A 373 -18.85 -5.94 -0.19
CA GLY A 373 -18.98 -4.52 -0.55
C GLY A 373 -17.70 -3.64 -0.55
N VAL A 374 -17.89 -2.35 -0.82
CA VAL A 374 -16.85 -1.31 -0.97
C VAL A 374 -17.11 -0.17 0.02
N ILE A 375 -16.09 0.26 0.75
CA ILE A 375 -16.17 1.44 1.63
C ILE A 375 -16.34 2.69 0.77
N ARG A 376 -17.28 3.55 1.16
CA ARG A 376 -17.50 4.85 0.54
C ARG A 376 -16.97 5.95 1.43
N VAL A 377 -16.06 6.74 0.89
CA VAL A 377 -15.67 8.03 1.47
C VAL A 377 -16.45 9.08 0.71
N VAL A 378 -17.33 9.82 1.39
CA VAL A 378 -18.26 10.75 0.78
C VAL A 378 -17.94 12.18 1.20
N ASP A 379 -17.24 12.91 0.34
CA ASP A 379 -16.81 14.30 0.56
C ASP A 379 -17.89 15.36 0.26
N GLY A 380 -19.16 14.92 0.20
CA GLY A 380 -20.29 15.75 -0.17
C GLY A 380 -20.46 15.93 -1.68
N THR A 381 -19.56 15.39 -2.52
CA THR A 381 -19.77 15.37 -3.97
C THR A 381 -20.73 14.25 -4.36
N ALA A 382 -21.72 14.59 -5.18
CA ALA A 382 -22.65 13.59 -5.72
C ALA A 382 -21.88 12.64 -6.65
N THR A 383 -22.09 11.34 -6.47
CA THR A 383 -21.58 10.32 -7.39
C THR A 383 -22.46 10.30 -8.64
N GLU A 384 -21.85 10.26 -9.84
CA GLU A 384 -22.61 10.21 -11.09
C GLU A 384 -23.56 9.00 -11.11
N GLY A 385 -24.83 9.25 -11.41
CA GLY A 385 -25.87 8.21 -11.45
C GLY A 385 -26.53 7.90 -10.10
N GLU A 386 -26.11 8.55 -9.01
CA GLU A 386 -26.73 8.41 -7.69
C GLU A 386 -27.55 9.65 -7.30
N PRO A 387 -28.55 9.48 -6.40
CA PRO A 387 -29.28 10.62 -5.85
C PRO A 387 -28.39 11.54 -5.01
N ALA A 388 -28.84 12.80 -4.91
CA ALA A 388 -28.21 13.79 -4.04
C ALA A 388 -28.08 13.27 -2.61
N LEU A 389 -26.91 13.48 -2.02
CA LEU A 389 -26.61 13.02 -0.67
C LEU A 389 -27.48 13.76 0.36
N PRO A 390 -27.99 13.07 1.39
CA PRO A 390 -28.83 13.68 2.42
C PRO A 390 -28.04 14.58 3.40
N CYS A 391 -26.71 14.58 3.35
CA CYS A 391 -25.83 15.34 4.25
C CYS A 391 -24.45 15.60 3.61
N GLY A 392 -23.68 16.54 4.18
CA GLY A 392 -22.35 16.93 3.67
C GLY A 392 -21.16 16.19 4.29
N PHE A 393 -21.35 15.46 5.39
CA PHE A 393 -20.28 14.72 6.08
C PHE A 393 -20.77 13.31 6.38
N ALA A 394 -20.27 12.33 5.63
CA ALA A 394 -20.71 10.94 5.74
C ALA A 394 -19.64 9.93 5.34
N GLY A 395 -19.78 8.74 5.93
CA GLY A 395 -19.13 7.53 5.46
C GLY A 395 -20.19 6.56 4.97
N GLY A 396 -19.82 5.62 4.10
CA GLY A 396 -20.78 4.64 3.61
C GLY A 396 -20.15 3.31 3.25
N PHE A 397 -21.02 2.40 2.79
CA PHE A 397 -20.65 1.08 2.35
C PHE A 397 -21.60 0.65 1.22
N THR A 398 -21.08 0.27 0.06
CA THR A 398 -21.87 -0.26 -1.06
C THR A 398 -21.72 -1.76 -1.11
N LEU A 399 -22.83 -2.49 -1.06
CA LEU A 399 -22.88 -3.93 -1.18
C LEU A 399 -22.66 -4.39 -2.63
N THR A 400 -22.29 -5.65 -2.83
CA THR A 400 -22.05 -6.25 -4.15
C THR A 400 -23.30 -6.31 -5.03
N ASP A 401 -24.49 -6.29 -4.45
CA ASP A 401 -25.76 -6.20 -5.17
C ASP A 401 -26.13 -4.76 -5.58
N GLY A 402 -25.30 -3.78 -5.21
CA GLY A 402 -25.50 -2.35 -5.48
C GLY A 402 -26.31 -1.62 -4.43
N ALA A 403 -26.81 -2.29 -3.38
CA ALA A 403 -27.42 -1.60 -2.25
C ALA A 403 -26.35 -0.79 -1.52
N ALA A 404 -26.65 0.43 -1.09
CA ALA A 404 -25.69 1.25 -0.36
C ALA A 404 -26.22 1.72 0.98
N TRP A 405 -25.32 1.85 1.93
CA TRP A 405 -25.55 2.44 3.24
C TRP A 405 -24.72 3.70 3.38
N LEU A 406 -25.31 4.72 4.00
CA LEU A 406 -24.69 6.00 4.27
C LEU A 406 -24.97 6.42 5.71
N PHE A 407 -23.93 6.87 6.40
CA PHE A 407 -23.99 7.31 7.79
C PHE A 407 -23.62 8.77 7.86
N CYS A 408 -24.64 9.62 7.97
CA CYS A 408 -24.49 11.06 8.12
C CYS A 408 -24.04 11.41 9.52
N ALA A 409 -23.02 12.26 9.62
CA ALA A 409 -22.42 12.74 10.87
C ALA A 409 -22.13 14.25 10.81
N ASP A 410 -22.94 14.99 10.05
CA ASP A 410 -22.92 16.46 9.94
C ASP A 410 -23.42 17.18 11.20
N THR A 411 -24.07 16.43 12.10
CA THR A 411 -24.46 16.87 13.44
C THR A 411 -23.69 16.08 14.50
N PRO A 412 -23.78 16.42 15.80
CA PRO A 412 -23.23 15.57 16.85
C PRO A 412 -23.80 14.14 16.91
N LYS A 413 -24.83 13.82 16.12
CA LYS A 413 -25.47 12.50 16.04
C LYS A 413 -25.21 11.83 14.69
N ILE A 414 -25.44 10.53 14.65
CA ILE A 414 -25.35 9.69 13.45
C ILE A 414 -26.77 9.38 12.96
N THR A 415 -26.99 9.52 11.66
CA THR A 415 -28.22 9.07 10.98
C THR A 415 -27.86 8.10 9.85
N ALA A 416 -28.50 6.94 9.81
CA ALA A 416 -28.35 5.99 8.72
C ALA A 416 -29.34 6.25 7.58
N TYR A 417 -28.86 6.08 6.37
CA TYR A 417 -29.64 6.05 5.15
C TYR A 417 -29.28 4.81 4.35
N ARG A 418 -30.26 4.29 3.61
CA ARG A 418 -30.10 3.16 2.70
C ARG A 418 -30.55 3.57 1.30
N LEU A 419 -29.80 3.13 0.30
CA LEU A 419 -30.16 3.21 -1.10
C LEU A 419 -30.36 1.78 -1.59
N ALA A 420 -31.59 1.41 -1.96
CA ALA A 420 -31.83 0.11 -2.56
C ALA A 420 -31.18 0.04 -3.97
N PRO A 421 -30.83 -1.15 -4.47
CA PRO A 421 -30.24 -1.29 -5.80
C PRO A 421 -31.11 -0.62 -6.89
N GLY A 422 -30.53 0.34 -7.61
CA GLY A 422 -31.22 1.08 -8.67
C GLY A 422 -32.27 2.10 -8.21
N ALA A 423 -32.40 2.35 -6.90
CA ALA A 423 -33.26 3.41 -6.40
C ALA A 423 -32.71 4.80 -6.71
N ASP A 424 -33.61 5.78 -6.81
CA ASP A 424 -33.33 7.18 -7.10
C ASP A 424 -33.45 8.09 -5.87
N ALA A 425 -33.55 7.50 -4.67
CA ALA A 425 -33.64 8.24 -3.42
C ALA A 425 -33.06 7.46 -2.23
N TRP A 426 -32.41 8.18 -1.33
CA TRP A 426 -31.96 7.67 -0.03
C TRP A 426 -33.14 7.57 0.95
N GLU A 427 -33.31 6.42 1.58
CA GLU A 427 -34.30 6.16 2.61
C GLU A 427 -33.65 6.28 4.00
N LYS A 428 -34.19 7.12 4.89
CA LYS A 428 -33.73 7.18 6.29
C LYS A 428 -34.10 5.87 7.01
N VAL A 429 -33.14 5.26 7.69
CA VAL A 429 -33.32 3.99 8.41
C VAL A 429 -33.28 4.22 9.92
N GLY A 430 -34.33 3.76 10.61
CA GLY A 430 -34.38 3.66 12.07
C GLY A 430 -34.27 4.98 12.82
N ALA A 431 -33.62 4.94 13.98
CA ALA A 431 -33.48 6.08 14.89
C ALA A 431 -32.07 6.71 14.83
N GLU A 432 -32.01 8.01 15.11
CA GLU A 432 -30.73 8.71 15.25
C GLU A 432 -30.00 8.24 16.51
N SER A 433 -28.66 8.30 16.47
CA SER A 433 -27.88 8.06 17.67
C SER A 433 -28.00 9.16 18.72
N LYS A 434 -27.44 8.91 19.91
CA LYS A 434 -27.09 9.95 20.88
C LYS A 434 -26.01 10.87 20.30
N ALA A 435 -25.74 12.00 20.97
CA ALA A 435 -24.64 12.88 20.57
C ALA A 435 -23.27 12.21 20.84
N VAL A 436 -22.74 11.53 19.82
CA VAL A 436 -21.52 10.69 19.88
C VAL A 436 -20.46 11.07 18.86
N VAL A 437 -20.80 11.88 17.85
CA VAL A 437 -19.83 12.34 16.85
C VAL A 437 -18.88 13.34 17.53
N PRO A 438 -17.56 13.11 17.50
CA PRO A 438 -16.60 14.06 18.07
C PRO A 438 -16.73 15.43 17.40
N ARG A 439 -16.78 16.50 18.19
CA ARG A 439 -16.83 17.89 17.65
C ARG A 439 -15.59 18.23 16.83
N THR A 440 -14.51 17.50 17.04
CA THR A 440 -13.21 17.65 16.38
C THR A 440 -13.02 16.62 15.27
N ALA A 441 -14.06 15.93 14.80
CA ALA A 441 -13.92 15.03 13.67
C ALA A 441 -13.53 15.82 12.42
N GLU A 442 -12.35 15.54 11.88
CA GLU A 442 -11.84 16.19 10.66
C GLU A 442 -12.07 15.34 9.42
N ASP A 443 -12.00 14.02 9.58
CA ASP A 443 -12.14 13.08 8.48
C ASP A 443 -13.51 12.41 8.48
N LEU A 444 -14.00 12.16 7.27
CA LEU A 444 -15.18 11.35 7.01
C LEU A 444 -15.03 9.98 7.69
N PRO A 445 -16.09 9.49 8.36
CA PRO A 445 -15.98 8.24 9.08
C PRO A 445 -15.72 7.09 8.12
N VAL A 446 -14.80 6.19 8.50
CA VAL A 446 -14.70 4.88 7.87
C VAL A 446 -15.79 4.01 8.47
N VAL A 447 -16.61 3.38 7.62
CA VAL A 447 -17.75 2.56 8.03
C VAL A 447 -17.50 1.10 7.69
N LEU A 448 -17.74 0.23 8.67
CA LEU A 448 -17.68 -1.22 8.50
C LEU A 448 -19.06 -1.85 8.71
N PRO A 449 -19.45 -2.79 7.83
CA PRO A 449 -20.71 -3.50 7.96
C PRO A 449 -20.73 -4.37 9.21
N PRO A 450 -21.91 -4.76 9.72
CA PRO A 450 -22.01 -5.69 10.82
C PRO A 450 -21.36 -7.03 10.49
N VAL A 451 -20.85 -7.71 11.52
CA VAL A 451 -20.30 -9.07 11.37
C VAL A 451 -21.46 -10.07 11.42
N GLY A 452 -21.49 -11.02 10.49
CA GLY A 452 -22.43 -12.15 10.56
C GLY A 452 -22.11 -13.00 11.78
N THR A 453 -23.09 -13.26 12.65
CA THR A 453 -23.01 -14.34 13.63
C THR A 453 -23.30 -15.64 12.88
N GLU A 454 -22.25 -16.38 12.51
CA GLU A 454 -22.43 -17.76 12.02
C GLU A 454 -22.94 -18.70 13.12
#